data_AF-A0A9E5UWA7-F1
#
_entry.id   AF-A0A9E5UWA7-F1
#
_cell.length_a   1.000
_cell.length_b   1.000
_cell.length_c   1.000
_cell.angle_alpha   90.00
_cell.angle_beta   90.00
_cell.angle_gamma   90.00
#
_symmetry.space_group_name_H-M   'P 1'
#
loop_
_entity.id
_entity.type
_entity.pdbx_description
1 polymer ?
#
loop_
_entity_poly.entity_id
_entity_poly.type
_entity_poly.pdbx_seq_one_letter_code
_entity_poly.pdbx_strand_id
1 'polypeptide(L)' 'MDETLACQRGEDGVMMIQGALILAQGLQDPAPFQRVMQQIPETLCRPLQ' A
#
# COMPACT_ATOMS: atom_id res chain seq x y z
N MET A 1 11.07 -11.38 -13.86
CA MET A 1 10.54 -10.55 -12.75
C MET A 1 11.67 -10.46 -11.76
N ASP A 2 12.15 -9.25 -11.44
CA ASP A 2 13.19 -9.08 -10.45
C ASP A 2 12.60 -9.37 -9.07
N GLU A 3 13.03 -10.46 -8.45
CA GLU A 3 12.53 -10.95 -7.17
C GLU A 3 12.79 -9.96 -6.03
N THR A 4 13.95 -9.28 -6.06
CA THR A 4 14.30 -8.28 -5.05
C THR A 4 13.35 -7.09 -5.14
N LEU A 5 13.08 -6.62 -6.36
CA LEU A 5 12.14 -5.53 -6.57
C LEU A 5 10.68 -5.92 -6.23
N ALA A 6 10.28 -7.16 -6.52
CA ALA A 6 8.97 -7.65 -6.10
C ALA A 6 8.84 -7.70 -4.57
N CYS A 7 9.90 -8.12 -3.88
CA CYS A 7 9.95 -8.12 -2.41
C CYS A 7 9.84 -6.69 -1.85
N GLN A 8 10.65 -5.76 -2.35
CA GLN A 8 10.62 -4.35 -1.93
C GLN A 8 9.24 -3.72 -2.10
N ARG A 9 8.58 -3.98 -3.23
CA ARG A 9 7.21 -3.51 -3.45
C ARG A 9 6.23 -4.10 -2.44
N GLY A 10 6.37 -5.39 -2.12
CA GLY A 10 5.57 -6.04 -1.09
C GLY A 10 5.74 -5.38 0.28
N GLU A 11 6.98 -5.09 0.67
CA GLU A 11 7.33 -4.39 1.92
C GLU A 11 6.72 -2.98 1.94
N ASP A 12 6.89 -2.20 0.87
CA ASP A 12 6.28 -0.87 0.72
C ASP A 12 4.74 -0.93 0.81
N GLY A 13 4.13 -1.96 0.21
CA GLY A 13 2.70 -2.23 0.30
C GLY A 13 2.23 -2.41 1.74
N VAL A 14 2.91 -3.27 2.49
CA VAL A 14 2.59 -3.54 3.89
C VAL A 14 2.75 -2.29 4.76
N MET A 15 3.77 -1.46 4.50
CA MET A 15 3.96 -0.18 5.19
C MET A 15 2.82 0.80 4.89
N MET A 16 2.40 0.93 3.63
CA MET A 16 1.28 1.79 3.23
C MET A 16 -0.04 1.37 3.90
N ILE A 17 -0.36 0.07 3.92
CA ILE A 17 -1.59 -0.44 4.55
C ILE A 17 -1.62 -0.08 6.04
N GLN A 18 -0.52 -0.35 6.75
CA GLN A 18 -0.43 -0.08 8.19
C GLN A 18 -0.51 1.42 8.50
N GLY A 19 0.22 2.25 7.75
CA GLY A 19 0.16 3.71 7.91
C GLY A 19 -1.23 4.27 7.66
N ALA A 20 -1.94 3.77 6.64
CA ALA A 20 -3.29 4.18 6.35
C ALA A 20 -4.29 3.77 7.43
N LEU A 21 -4.11 2.60 8.04
CA LEU A 21 -4.93 2.13 9.16
C LEU A 21 -4.73 2.97 10.42
N ILE A 22 -3.47 3.30 10.76
CA ILE A 22 -3.13 4.18 11.89
C ILE A 22 -3.80 5.55 11.70
N LEU A 23 -3.68 6.12 10.50
CA LEU A 23 -4.28 7.42 10.18
C LEU A 23 -5.81 7.38 10.26
N ALA A 24 -6.43 6.32 9.71
CA ALA A 24 -7.89 6.15 9.76
C ALA A 24 -8.40 6.09 11.21
N GLN A 25 -7.70 5.36 12.08
CA GLN A 25 -8.04 5.29 13.51
C GLN A 25 -7.83 6.62 14.23
N GLY A 26 -6.70 7.29 13.97
CA GLY A 26 -6.40 8.59 14.59
C GLY A 26 -7.37 9.70 14.20
N LEU A 27 -7.93 9.64 12.98
CA LEU A 27 -8.92 10.59 12.48
C LEU A 27 -10.37 10.17 12.71
N GLN A 28 -10.61 8.94 13.20
CA GLN A 28 -11.94 8.32 13.25
C GLN A 28 -12.67 8.34 11.88
N ASP A 29 -11.90 8.23 10.79
CA ASP A 29 -12.38 8.28 9.41
C ASP A 29 -11.78 7.11 8.62
N PRO A 30 -12.58 6.17 8.08
CA PRO A 30 -12.06 5.05 7.30
C PRO A 30 -11.53 5.44 5.91
N ALA A 31 -11.80 6.65 5.43
CA ALA A 31 -11.48 7.06 4.06
C ALA A 31 -9.99 6.92 3.68
N PRO A 32 -8.99 7.25 4.54
CA PRO A 32 -7.58 7.07 4.19
C PRO A 32 -7.22 5.60 3.91
N PHE A 33 -7.73 4.67 4.74
CA PHE A 33 -7.51 3.24 4.56
C PHE A 33 -8.17 2.74 3.27
N GLN A 34 -9.42 3.11 3.04
CA GLN A 34 -10.16 2.73 1.83
C GLN A 34 -9.47 3.19 0.55
N ARG A 35 -8.96 4.44 0.52
CA ARG A 35 -8.19 4.96 -0.63
C ARG A 35 -6.95 4.13 -0.91
N VAL A 36 -6.18 3.79 0.11
CA VAL A 36 -4.96 2.98 -0.06
C VAL A 36 -5.31 1.60 -0.58
N MET A 37 -6.34 0.95 -0.04
CA MET A 37 -6.77 -0.38 -0.51
C MET A 37 -7.21 -0.39 -1.98
N GLN A 38 -7.75 0.72 -2.50
CA GLN A 38 -8.10 0.85 -3.92
C GLN A 38 -6.88 1.03 -4.83
N GLN A 39 -5.82 1.69 -4.34
CA GLN A 39 -4.65 2.05 -5.15
C GLN A 39 -3.50 1.04 -5.08
N ILE A 40 -3.44 0.22 -4.02
CA ILE A 40 -2.33 -0.69 -3.77
C ILE A 40 -2.12 -1.73 -4.87
N PRO A 41 -3.16 -2.36 -5.46
CA PRO A 41 -2.94 -3.40 -6.46
C PRO A 41 -2.19 -2.85 -7.69
N GLU A 42 -2.57 -1.65 -8.13
CA GLU A 42 -1.93 -0.96 -9.27
C GLU A 42 -0.48 -0.56 -8.94
N THR A 43 -0.22 -0.20 -7.68
CA THR A 43 1.12 0.20 -7.22
C THR A 43 2.06 -1.00 -7.14
N LEU A 44 1.59 -2.13 -6.60
CA LEU A 44 2.37 -3.36 -6.48
C LEU A 44 2.65 -4.01 -7.83
N CYS A 45 1.63 -4.05 -8.70
CA CYS A 45 1.68 -4.76 -9.98
C CYS A 45 2.09 -3.86 -11.16
N ARG A 46 2.53 -2.62 -10.92
CA ARG A 46 2.97 -1.71 -12.00
C ARG A 46 4.08 -2.37 -12.84
N PRO A 47 4.06 -2.28 -14.17
CA PRO A 47 5.12 -2.85 -15.00
C PRO A 47 6.51 -2.34 -14.60
N LEU A 48 7.49 -3.23 -14.68
CA LEU A 48 8.90 -2.93 -14.52
C LEU A 48 9.32 -2.04 -15.71
N GLN A 49 9.81 -0.83 -15.44
CA GLN A 49 10.42 0.04 -16.46
C GLN A 49 11.88 -0.31 -16.67
#